data_AF-A0A421E3U0-F1
#
_entry.id   AF-A0A421E3U0-F1
#
_cell.length_a   1.000
_cell.length_b   1.000
_cell.length_c   1.000
_cell.angle_alpha   90.00
_cell.angle_beta   90.00
_cell.angle_gamma   90.00
#
_symmetry.space_group_name_H-M   'P 1'
#
loop_
_entity.id
_entity.type
_entity.pdbx_description
1 polymer ?
#
loop_
_entity_poly.entity_id
_entity_poly.type
_entity_poly.pdbx_seq_one_letter_code
_entity_poly.pdbx_strand_id
1 'polypeptide(L)'
;MDAEATIDAVRDQTETERDRLGSDKVLIAATDATLETEAVLTVAATRESGSADILGRWAAETDSDVAAQFEAAAEAAMERANRIDADAGDPDGFVDHLETVSGTARRVGAGLVAAPLVADRFYLQVVSFFINEADEGRADMFRGIRDEASALDDGVTALAHLSEAERETAAAAATDAIGAAYADYAETLEGMGLDPKPIC
;
A
#
# COMPACT_ATOMS: atom_id res chain seq x y z
N MET A 1 19.54 13.94 -1.79
CA MET A 1 19.33 12.75 -2.65
C MET A 1 18.43 13.10 -3.82
N ASP A 2 18.48 12.38 -4.94
CA ASP A 2 17.51 12.47 -6.04
C ASP A 2 16.28 11.56 -5.79
N ALA A 3 15.35 11.49 -6.74
CA ALA A 3 14.10 10.74 -6.59
C ALA A 3 14.34 9.23 -6.41
N GLU A 4 15.18 8.62 -7.24
CA GLU A 4 15.49 7.18 -7.16
C GLU A 4 16.20 6.84 -5.85
N ALA A 5 17.23 7.62 -5.49
CA ALA A 5 17.94 7.42 -4.22
C ALA A 5 17.03 7.60 -2.99
N THR A 6 15.97 8.41 -3.10
CA THR A 6 14.97 8.56 -2.03
C THR A 6 14.16 7.27 -1.85
N ILE A 7 13.71 6.65 -2.95
CA ILE A 7 12.96 5.39 -2.91
C ILE A 7 13.85 4.25 -2.39
N ASP A 8 15.10 4.18 -2.86
CA ASP A 8 16.05 3.17 -2.40
C ASP A 8 16.33 3.31 -0.91
N ALA A 9 16.50 4.54 -0.41
CA ALA A 9 16.64 4.78 1.02
C ALA A 9 15.42 4.29 1.84
N VAL A 10 14.20 4.45 1.32
CA VAL A 10 12.99 3.91 1.98
C VAL A 10 12.99 2.39 1.97
N ARG A 11 13.34 1.76 0.84
CA ARG A 11 13.43 0.29 0.73
C ARG A 11 14.43 -0.29 1.71
N ASP A 12 15.62 0.29 1.79
CA ASP A 12 16.69 -0.17 2.68
C ASP A 12 16.29 -0.03 4.15
N GLN A 13 15.64 1.07 4.53
CA GLN A 13 15.22 1.31 5.91
C GLN A 13 14.05 0.44 6.36
N THR A 14 13.22 -0.03 5.43
CA THR A 14 11.97 -0.76 5.71
C THR A 14 12.00 -2.21 5.27
N GLU A 15 13.18 -2.74 4.90
CA GLU A 15 13.33 -4.10 4.38
C GLU A 15 12.69 -5.13 5.31
N THR A 16 12.94 -5.02 6.62
CA THR A 16 12.41 -5.95 7.62
C THR A 16 10.89 -5.90 7.67
N GLU A 17 10.30 -4.72 7.85
CA GLU A 17 8.85 -4.52 7.92
C GLU A 17 8.17 -5.03 6.64
N ARG A 18 8.73 -4.69 5.47
CA ARG A 18 8.20 -5.12 4.18
C ARG A 18 8.29 -6.62 3.98
N ASP A 19 9.33 -7.28 4.46
CA ASP A 19 9.44 -8.74 4.40
C ASP A 19 8.39 -9.42 5.29
N ARG A 20 8.08 -8.83 6.46
CA ARG A 20 6.99 -9.33 7.33
C ARG A 20 5.62 -9.14 6.68
N LEU A 21 5.37 -7.97 6.10
CA LEU A 21 4.17 -7.66 5.32
C LEU A 21 4.05 -8.53 4.06
N GLY A 22 5.15 -9.10 3.57
CA GLY A 22 5.18 -10.03 2.45
C GLY A 22 5.06 -11.50 2.85
N SER A 23 4.81 -11.81 4.12
CA SER A 23 4.63 -13.18 4.59
C SER A 23 3.21 -13.70 4.37
N ASP A 24 3.04 -15.02 4.38
CA ASP A 24 1.73 -15.70 4.30
C ASP A 24 0.73 -15.23 5.39
N LYS A 25 1.24 -14.79 6.54
CA LYS A 25 0.44 -14.26 7.64
C LYS A 25 -0.24 -12.92 7.35
N VAL A 26 0.16 -12.18 6.30
CA VAL A 26 -0.46 -10.88 6.00
C VAL A 26 -1.95 -11.02 5.71
N LEU A 27 -2.36 -12.10 5.03
CA LEU A 27 -3.78 -12.35 4.77
C LEU A 27 -4.52 -12.80 6.03
N ILE A 28 -3.86 -13.56 6.92
CA ILE A 28 -4.44 -13.90 8.23
C ILE A 28 -4.75 -12.63 9.01
N ALA A 29 -3.80 -11.69 9.06
CA ALA A 29 -4.02 -10.43 9.74
C ALA A 29 -5.14 -9.61 9.07
N ALA A 30 -5.05 -9.45 7.74
CA ALA A 30 -5.95 -8.57 7.02
C ALA A 30 -7.40 -9.09 6.96
N THR A 31 -7.62 -10.41 7.06
CA THR A 31 -8.97 -11.00 7.05
C THR A 31 -9.47 -11.45 8.42
N ASP A 32 -8.78 -11.06 9.50
CA ASP A 32 -9.07 -11.53 10.86
C ASP A 32 -9.23 -13.07 10.94
N ALA A 33 -8.24 -13.76 10.38
CA ALA A 33 -8.16 -15.22 10.19
C ALA A 33 -9.24 -15.85 9.30
N THR A 34 -10.11 -15.07 8.66
CA THR A 34 -11.11 -15.56 7.71
C THR A 34 -10.48 -15.71 6.31
N LEU A 35 -9.75 -16.80 6.08
CA LEU A 35 -9.08 -17.07 4.80
C LEU A 35 -10.04 -17.66 3.76
N GLU A 36 -11.05 -16.89 3.38
CA GLU A 36 -12.02 -17.23 2.34
C GLU A 36 -11.94 -16.23 1.19
N THR A 37 -12.32 -16.64 -0.03
CA THR A 37 -12.25 -15.79 -1.23
C THR A 37 -12.94 -14.45 -1.03
N GLU A 38 -14.15 -14.44 -0.46
CA GLU A 38 -14.92 -13.21 -0.26
C GLU A 38 -14.21 -12.23 0.68
N ALA A 39 -13.62 -12.73 1.78
CA ALA A 39 -12.87 -11.91 2.71
C ALA A 39 -11.60 -11.32 2.06
N VAL A 40 -10.86 -12.12 1.28
CA VAL A 40 -9.68 -11.65 0.55
C VAL A 40 -10.03 -10.59 -0.49
N LEU A 41 -11.14 -10.78 -1.23
CA LEU A 41 -11.62 -9.78 -2.19
C LEU A 41 -12.07 -8.49 -1.49
N THR A 42 -12.79 -8.61 -0.37
CA THR A 42 -13.25 -7.45 0.43
C THR A 42 -12.06 -6.60 0.89
N VAL A 43 -11.04 -7.21 1.49
CA VAL A 43 -9.84 -6.50 1.95
C VAL A 43 -9.10 -5.81 0.79
N ALA A 44 -8.99 -6.49 -0.36
CA ALA A 44 -8.36 -5.89 -1.54
C ALA A 44 -9.17 -4.69 -2.07
N ALA A 45 -10.51 -4.82 -2.13
CA ALA A 45 -11.41 -3.73 -2.53
C ALA A 45 -11.34 -2.55 -1.55
N THR A 46 -11.28 -2.81 -0.24
CA THR A 46 -11.10 -1.80 0.81
C THR A 46 -9.83 -1.00 0.59
N ARG A 47 -8.69 -1.66 0.38
CA ARG A 47 -7.39 -0.99 0.20
C ARG A 47 -7.36 -0.09 -1.03
N GLU A 48 -7.85 -0.59 -2.17
CA GLU A 48 -7.88 0.20 -3.39
C GLU A 48 -8.85 1.38 -3.29
N SER A 49 -10.06 1.16 -2.75
CA SER A 49 -11.05 2.23 -2.59
C SER A 49 -10.57 3.29 -1.60
N GLY A 50 -10.04 2.88 -0.44
CA GLY A 50 -9.50 3.80 0.55
C GLY A 50 -8.31 4.60 0.04
N SER A 51 -7.41 3.95 -0.72
CA SER A 51 -6.29 4.65 -1.37
C SER A 51 -6.79 5.67 -2.41
N ALA A 52 -7.75 5.28 -3.25
CA ALA A 52 -8.34 6.15 -4.25
C ALA A 52 -8.97 7.41 -3.62
N ASP A 53 -9.76 7.23 -2.55
CA ASP A 53 -10.42 8.31 -1.84
C ASP A 53 -9.43 9.29 -1.22
N ILE A 54 -8.37 8.77 -0.58
CA ILE A 54 -7.35 9.61 0.07
C ILE A 54 -6.52 10.37 -0.96
N LEU A 55 -6.04 9.68 -2.00
CA LEU A 55 -5.24 10.29 -3.06
C LEU A 55 -6.05 11.34 -3.83
N GLY A 56 -7.31 11.05 -4.15
CA GLY A 56 -8.19 12.00 -4.84
C GLY A 56 -8.44 13.26 -4.00
N ARG A 57 -8.62 13.10 -2.69
CA ARG A 57 -8.73 14.24 -1.76
C ARG A 57 -7.44 15.05 -1.72
N TRP A 58 -6.29 14.40 -1.64
CA TRP A 58 -5.00 15.09 -1.65
C TRP A 58 -4.73 15.83 -2.95
N ALA A 59 -5.15 15.27 -4.09
CA ALA A 59 -5.08 15.95 -5.38
C ALA A 59 -5.87 17.26 -5.35
N ALA A 60 -7.11 17.22 -4.86
CA ALA A 60 -7.98 18.40 -4.75
C ALA A 60 -7.48 19.47 -3.75
N GLU A 61 -6.71 19.07 -2.74
CA GLU A 61 -6.16 19.98 -1.72
C GLU A 61 -4.74 20.50 -2.05
N THR A 62 -4.07 19.95 -3.06
CA THR A 62 -2.67 20.26 -3.37
C THR A 62 -2.57 21.28 -4.50
N ASP A 63 -2.08 22.49 -4.18
CA ASP A 63 -1.80 23.53 -5.17
C ASP A 63 -0.33 23.45 -5.66
N SER A 64 0.07 22.34 -6.28
CA SER A 64 1.42 22.17 -6.84
C SER A 64 1.46 21.21 -8.03
N ASP A 65 2.60 21.16 -8.72
CA ASP A 65 2.84 20.25 -9.86
C ASP A 65 2.70 18.75 -9.49
N VAL A 66 2.70 18.44 -8.19
CA VAL A 66 2.50 17.07 -7.68
C VAL A 66 1.03 16.64 -7.73
N ALA A 67 0.07 17.58 -7.75
CA ALA A 67 -1.36 17.27 -7.68
C ALA A 67 -1.81 16.28 -8.76
N ALA A 68 -1.29 16.42 -9.98
CA ALA A 68 -1.58 15.52 -11.09
C ALA A 68 -1.14 14.07 -10.83
N GLN A 69 -0.09 13.85 -10.04
CA GLN A 69 0.37 12.50 -9.68
C GLN A 69 -0.54 11.85 -8.63
N PHE A 70 -1.10 12.65 -7.71
CA PHE A 70 -2.13 12.15 -6.81
C PHE A 70 -3.42 11.82 -7.56
N GLU A 71 -3.83 12.65 -8.52
CA GLU A 71 -5.02 12.41 -9.35
C GLU A 71 -4.87 11.13 -10.18
N ALA A 72 -3.75 10.96 -10.87
CA ALA A 72 -3.46 9.77 -11.66
C ALA A 72 -3.45 8.49 -10.79
N ALA A 73 -2.77 8.54 -9.63
CA ALA A 73 -2.72 7.40 -8.71
C ALA A 73 -4.11 7.08 -8.11
N ALA A 74 -4.94 8.09 -7.85
CA ALA A 74 -6.30 7.91 -7.36
C ALA A 74 -7.21 7.24 -8.40
N GLU A 75 -7.15 7.71 -9.65
CA GLU A 75 -7.90 7.12 -10.76
C GLU A 75 -7.51 5.65 -10.98
N ALA A 76 -6.20 5.38 -11.01
CA ALA A 76 -5.69 4.02 -11.18
C ALA A 76 -6.10 3.09 -10.01
N ALA A 77 -6.12 3.59 -8.77
CA ALA A 77 -6.61 2.84 -7.62
C ALA A 77 -8.11 2.55 -7.73
N MET A 78 -8.91 3.52 -8.16
CA MET A 78 -10.34 3.31 -8.38
C MET A 78 -10.61 2.31 -9.51
N GLU A 79 -9.82 2.31 -10.59
CA GLU A 79 -9.90 1.32 -11.65
C GLU A 79 -9.56 -0.10 -11.18
N ARG A 80 -8.59 -0.25 -10.27
CA ARG A 80 -8.29 -1.53 -9.59
C ARG A 80 -9.44 -1.95 -8.68
N ALA A 81 -9.96 -1.05 -7.86
CA ALA A 81 -11.12 -1.31 -7.00
C ALA A 81 -12.32 -1.84 -7.80
N ASN A 82 -12.66 -1.19 -8.90
CA ASN A 82 -13.78 -1.58 -9.77
C ASN A 82 -13.59 -2.96 -10.46
N ARG A 83 -12.36 -3.45 -10.59
CA ARG A 83 -12.09 -4.79 -11.11
C ARG A 83 -12.26 -5.89 -10.05
N ILE A 84 -12.21 -5.53 -8.77
CA ILE A 84 -12.38 -6.46 -7.66
C ILE A 84 -13.88 -6.57 -7.37
N ASP A 85 -14.46 -7.75 -7.63
CA ASP A 85 -15.89 -8.01 -7.44
C ASP A 85 -16.22 -8.27 -5.95
N ALA A 86 -16.09 -7.22 -5.14
CA ALA A 86 -16.47 -7.17 -3.73
C ALA A 86 -16.71 -5.73 -3.28
N ASP A 87 -17.60 -5.55 -2.29
CA ASP A 87 -17.78 -4.27 -1.64
C ASP A 87 -16.61 -3.98 -0.68
N ALA A 88 -16.19 -2.72 -0.59
CA ALA A 88 -15.21 -2.29 0.40
C ALA A 88 -15.79 -2.40 1.83
N GLY A 89 -14.96 -2.90 2.75
CA GLY A 89 -15.24 -2.97 4.19
C GLY A 89 -14.59 -1.82 4.98
N ASP A 90 -14.28 -2.10 6.24
CA ASP A 90 -13.59 -1.13 7.11
C ASP A 90 -12.11 -0.99 6.73
N PRO A 91 -11.56 0.24 6.70
CA PRO A 91 -10.16 0.49 6.36
C PRO A 91 -9.19 -0.19 7.34
N ASP A 92 -8.00 -0.52 6.85
CA ASP A 92 -6.92 -1.05 7.69
C ASP A 92 -6.05 0.07 8.27
N GLY A 93 -5.14 -0.28 9.17
CA GLY A 93 -4.28 0.71 9.84
C GLY A 93 -3.37 1.48 8.88
N PHE A 94 -3.12 0.97 7.67
CA PHE A 94 -2.39 1.72 6.65
C PHE A 94 -3.24 2.84 6.04
N VAL A 95 -4.45 2.53 5.60
CA VAL A 95 -5.39 3.53 5.07
C VAL A 95 -5.72 4.57 6.15
N ASP A 96 -5.97 4.16 7.39
CA ASP A 96 -6.19 5.05 8.53
C ASP A 96 -4.99 5.98 8.77
N HIS A 97 -3.76 5.45 8.68
CA HIS A 97 -2.57 6.28 8.81
C HIS A 97 -2.50 7.35 7.72
N LEU A 98 -2.79 7.00 6.46
CA LEU A 98 -2.77 7.94 5.35
C LEU A 98 -3.74 9.11 5.61
N GLU A 99 -4.91 8.89 6.21
CA GLU A 99 -5.84 10.00 6.52
C GLU A 99 -5.21 11.08 7.42
N THR A 100 -4.25 10.72 8.26
CA THR A 100 -3.57 11.64 9.19
C THR A 100 -2.44 12.45 8.55
N VAL A 101 -2.00 12.06 7.34
CA VAL A 101 -0.80 12.65 6.73
C VAL A 101 -1.09 14.03 6.14
N SER A 102 -0.28 15.00 6.55
CA SER A 102 -0.40 16.40 6.12
C SER A 102 0.90 16.97 5.56
N GLY A 103 0.74 17.83 4.56
CA GLY A 103 1.84 18.47 3.81
C GLY A 103 2.26 17.66 2.58
N THR A 104 2.48 18.36 1.48
CA THR A 104 2.72 17.76 0.15
C THR A 104 3.86 16.74 0.15
N ALA A 105 5.03 17.08 0.68
CA ALA A 105 6.16 16.16 0.71
C ALA A 105 5.87 14.86 1.49
N ARG A 106 5.18 14.96 2.64
CA ARG A 106 4.81 13.79 3.43
C ARG A 106 3.79 12.92 2.70
N ARG A 107 2.80 13.54 2.06
CA ARG A 107 1.78 12.86 1.24
C ARG A 107 2.42 12.13 0.04
N VAL A 108 3.42 12.73 -0.61
CA VAL A 108 4.20 12.06 -1.68
C VAL A 108 4.87 10.80 -1.14
N GLY A 109 5.56 10.92 -0.01
CA GLY A 109 6.19 9.77 0.64
C GLY A 109 5.18 8.67 1.00
N ALA A 110 4.13 9.02 1.72
CA ALA A 110 3.17 8.05 2.24
C ALA A 110 2.30 7.41 1.14
N GLY A 111 1.75 8.19 0.22
CA GLY A 111 0.80 7.68 -0.78
C GLY A 111 1.39 7.29 -2.13
N LEU A 112 2.54 7.86 -2.54
CA LEU A 112 3.13 7.58 -3.85
C LEU A 112 4.44 6.77 -3.77
N VAL A 113 4.97 6.54 -2.57
CA VAL A 113 6.14 5.67 -2.36
C VAL A 113 5.79 4.50 -1.45
N ALA A 114 5.28 4.75 -0.24
CA ALA A 114 4.95 3.68 0.69
C ALA A 114 3.78 2.82 0.21
N ALA A 115 2.69 3.41 -0.30
CA ALA A 115 1.54 2.63 -0.77
C ALA A 115 1.90 1.60 -1.87
N PRO A 116 2.64 1.95 -2.95
CA PRO A 116 3.09 0.95 -3.92
C PRO A 116 4.01 -0.12 -3.32
N LEU A 117 4.90 0.26 -2.40
CA LEU A 117 5.82 -0.69 -1.75
C LEU A 117 5.12 -1.68 -0.80
N VAL A 118 4.01 -1.28 -0.18
CA VAL A 118 3.13 -2.13 0.65
C VAL A 118 2.23 -2.98 -0.25
N ALA A 119 1.68 -2.40 -1.31
CA ALA A 119 0.81 -3.09 -2.27
C ALA A 119 1.53 -4.27 -2.94
N ASP A 120 2.81 -4.11 -3.32
CA ASP A 120 3.64 -5.20 -3.85
C ASP A 120 3.63 -6.44 -2.94
N ARG A 121 3.81 -6.23 -1.62
CA ARG A 121 3.90 -7.29 -0.62
C ARG A 121 2.55 -7.94 -0.34
N PHE A 122 1.50 -7.13 -0.24
CA PHE A 122 0.15 -7.60 -0.02
C PHE A 122 -0.36 -8.43 -1.21
N TYR A 123 -0.27 -7.90 -2.42
CA TYR A 123 -0.81 -8.59 -3.59
C TYR A 123 0.00 -9.81 -3.99
N LEU A 124 1.29 -9.89 -3.62
CA LEU A 124 2.04 -11.15 -3.73
C LEU A 124 1.33 -12.28 -2.98
N GLN A 125 0.76 -12.00 -1.81
CA GLN A 125 0.06 -12.98 -0.99
C GLN A 125 -1.36 -13.24 -1.48
N VAL A 126 -2.07 -12.21 -1.98
CA VAL A 126 -3.36 -12.41 -2.66
C VAL A 126 -3.21 -13.34 -3.88
N VAL A 127 -2.18 -13.13 -4.70
CA VAL A 127 -1.87 -14.01 -5.84
C VAL A 127 -1.56 -15.43 -5.34
N SER A 128 -0.76 -15.57 -4.28
CA SER A 128 -0.40 -16.87 -3.70
C SER A 128 -1.63 -17.62 -3.17
N PHE A 129 -2.57 -16.92 -2.54
CA PHE A 129 -3.85 -17.47 -2.10
C PHE A 129 -4.65 -18.06 -3.28
N PHE A 130 -4.87 -17.31 -4.35
CA PHE A 130 -5.65 -17.82 -5.50
C PHE A 130 -4.95 -18.95 -6.26
N ILE A 131 -3.61 -18.98 -6.28
CA ILE A 131 -2.86 -20.14 -6.78
C ILE A 131 -3.17 -21.39 -5.94
N ASN A 132 -3.19 -21.26 -4.61
CA ASN A 132 -3.47 -22.38 -3.70
C ASN A 132 -4.91 -22.87 -3.82
N GLU A 133 -5.86 -21.97 -4.08
CA GLU A 133 -7.27 -22.30 -4.35
C GLU A 133 -7.52 -22.87 -5.77
N ALA A 134 -6.47 -23.00 -6.59
CA ALA A 134 -6.55 -23.39 -8.00
C ALA A 134 -7.48 -22.50 -8.85
N ASP A 135 -7.58 -21.21 -8.51
CA ASP A 135 -8.30 -20.19 -9.26
C ASP A 135 -7.32 -19.38 -10.12
N GLU A 136 -6.95 -19.95 -11.28
CA GLU A 136 -6.01 -19.32 -12.21
C GLU A 136 -6.50 -17.96 -12.71
N GLY A 137 -7.81 -17.79 -12.88
CA GLY A 137 -8.41 -16.55 -13.40
C GLY A 137 -8.22 -15.38 -12.44
N ARG A 138 -8.51 -15.59 -11.15
CA ARG A 138 -8.27 -14.55 -10.13
C ARG A 138 -6.79 -14.36 -9.85
N ALA A 139 -5.98 -15.43 -9.89
CA ALA A 139 -4.54 -15.30 -9.75
C ALA A 139 -3.93 -14.40 -10.84
N ASP A 140 -4.33 -14.56 -12.11
CA ASP A 140 -3.89 -13.71 -13.21
C ASP A 140 -4.39 -12.27 -13.09
N MET A 141 -5.65 -12.08 -12.69
CA MET A 141 -6.19 -10.74 -12.42
C MET A 141 -5.36 -10.02 -11.35
N PHE A 142 -5.06 -10.68 -10.23
CA PHE A 142 -4.29 -10.08 -9.14
C PHE A 142 -2.81 -9.90 -9.47
N ARG A 143 -2.24 -10.67 -10.42
CA ARG A 143 -0.90 -10.35 -10.96
C ARG A 143 -0.91 -9.00 -11.69
N GLY A 144 -1.91 -8.76 -12.53
CA GLY A 144 -2.08 -7.46 -13.20
C GLY A 144 -2.28 -6.32 -12.21
N ILE A 145 -3.19 -6.50 -11.23
CA ILE A 145 -3.41 -5.52 -10.16
C ILE A 145 -2.12 -5.25 -9.38
N ARG A 146 -1.33 -6.28 -9.03
CA ARG A 146 -0.05 -6.12 -8.34
C ARG A 146 0.94 -5.29 -9.14
N ASP A 147 1.11 -5.61 -10.42
CA ASP A 147 2.06 -4.92 -11.29
C ASP A 147 1.71 -3.42 -11.41
N GLU A 148 0.42 -3.10 -11.53
CA GLU A 148 -0.06 -1.72 -11.58
C GLU A 148 0.02 -1.00 -10.22
N ALA A 149 -0.41 -1.66 -9.13
CA ALA A 149 -0.45 -1.06 -7.79
C ALA A 149 0.94 -0.84 -7.20
N SER A 150 1.94 -1.63 -7.62
CA SER A 150 3.33 -1.51 -7.18
C SER A 150 4.20 -0.61 -8.07
N ALA A 151 3.61 0.00 -9.12
CA ALA A 151 4.30 0.96 -9.96
C ALA A 151 4.70 2.20 -9.16
N LEU A 152 5.90 2.72 -9.44
CA LEU A 152 6.49 3.85 -8.71
C LEU A 152 6.64 5.09 -9.59
N ASP A 153 6.17 5.06 -10.85
CA ASP A 153 6.35 6.14 -11.82
C ASP A 153 5.80 7.48 -11.34
N ASP A 154 4.60 7.48 -10.75
CA ASP A 154 3.99 8.68 -10.17
C ASP A 154 4.79 9.20 -8.96
N GLY A 155 5.30 8.28 -8.13
CA GLY A 155 6.17 8.61 -7.00
C GLY A 155 7.49 9.23 -7.43
N VAL A 156 8.16 8.66 -8.44
CA VAL A 156 9.40 9.18 -9.01
C VAL A 156 9.18 10.58 -9.59
N THR A 157 8.10 10.75 -10.36
CA THR A 157 7.74 12.03 -10.96
C THR A 157 7.46 13.08 -9.89
N ALA A 158 6.64 12.76 -8.89
CA ALA A 158 6.34 13.66 -7.78
C ALA A 158 7.60 14.06 -6.98
N LEU A 159 8.48 13.10 -6.66
CA LEU A 159 9.73 13.36 -5.94
C LEU A 159 10.70 14.25 -6.73
N ALA A 160 10.68 14.20 -8.06
CA ALA A 160 11.49 15.06 -8.91
C ALA A 160 11.09 16.55 -8.80
N HIS A 161 9.84 16.85 -8.48
CA HIS A 161 9.35 18.21 -8.24
C HIS A 161 9.70 18.76 -6.86
N LEU A 162 10.13 17.91 -5.92
CA LEU A 162 10.49 18.32 -4.56
C LEU A 162 11.92 18.87 -4.49
N SER A 163 12.19 19.69 -3.47
CA SER A 163 13.57 20.00 -3.07
C SER A 163 14.23 18.80 -2.36
N GLU A 164 15.55 18.87 -2.14
CA GLU A 164 16.28 17.82 -1.43
C GLU A 164 15.76 17.61 0.01
N ALA A 165 15.52 18.69 0.76
CA ALA A 165 14.99 18.61 2.12
C ALA A 165 13.54 18.07 2.16
N GLU A 166 12.75 18.38 1.14
CA GLU A 166 11.40 17.81 1.00
C GLU A 166 11.45 16.32 0.65
N ARG A 167 12.41 15.88 -0.17
CA ARG A 167 12.61 14.44 -0.42
C ARG A 167 13.03 13.68 0.82
N GLU A 168 13.87 14.24 1.69
CA GLU A 168 14.17 13.65 2.99
C GLU A 168 12.92 13.56 3.88
N THR A 169 12.07 14.59 3.85
CA THR A 169 10.78 14.58 4.55
C THR A 169 9.82 13.52 3.98
N ALA A 170 9.80 13.35 2.66
CA ALA A 170 9.03 12.31 1.99
C ALA A 170 9.53 10.90 2.35
N ALA A 171 10.85 10.69 2.38
CA ALA A 171 11.44 9.42 2.79
C ALA A 171 11.02 9.03 4.21
N ALA A 172 11.11 9.98 5.16
CA ALA A 172 10.69 9.74 6.54
C ALA A 172 9.21 9.39 6.63
N ALA A 173 8.34 10.13 5.93
CA ALA A 173 6.91 9.86 5.91
C ALA A 173 6.55 8.50 5.26
N ALA A 174 7.30 8.08 4.23
CA ALA A 174 7.14 6.76 3.64
C ALA A 174 7.52 5.64 4.62
N THR A 175 8.65 5.82 5.33
CA THR A 175 9.07 4.89 6.39
C THR A 175 8.03 4.81 7.51
N ASP A 176 7.50 5.94 7.96
CA ASP A 176 6.46 5.99 8.99
C ASP A 176 5.17 5.26 8.53
N ALA A 177 4.76 5.45 7.28
CA ALA A 177 3.56 4.81 6.73
C ALA A 177 3.72 3.28 6.60
N ILE A 178 4.90 2.79 6.17
CA ILE A 178 5.20 1.35 6.16
C ILE A 178 5.24 0.80 7.59
N GLY A 179 5.79 1.58 8.53
CA GLY A 179 5.77 1.25 9.96
C GLY A 179 4.35 1.12 10.51
N ALA A 180 3.43 1.99 10.11
CA ALA A 180 2.02 1.91 10.49
C ALA A 180 1.34 0.65 9.94
N ALA A 181 1.57 0.31 8.67
CA ALA A 181 1.07 -0.95 8.09
C ALA A 181 1.60 -2.17 8.84
N TYR A 182 2.88 -2.16 9.22
CA TYR A 182 3.48 -3.24 10.00
C TYR A 182 2.94 -3.31 11.44
N ALA A 183 2.72 -2.17 12.08
CA ALA A 183 2.17 -2.11 13.43
C ALA A 183 0.76 -2.71 13.47
N ASP A 184 -0.11 -2.32 12.52
CA ASP A 184 -1.46 -2.88 12.38
C ASP A 184 -1.45 -4.40 12.16
N TYR A 185 -0.61 -4.88 11.23
CA TYR A 185 -0.37 -6.30 11.01
C TYR A 185 0.09 -7.01 12.29
N ALA A 186 1.03 -6.43 13.04
CA ALA A 186 1.60 -7.04 14.23
C ALA A 186 0.60 -7.08 15.39
N GLU A 187 -0.09 -5.97 15.66
CA GLU A 187 -1.11 -5.85 16.69
C GLU A 187 -2.27 -6.83 16.43
N THR A 188 -2.69 -6.95 15.18
CA THR A 188 -3.76 -7.88 14.77
C THR A 188 -3.35 -9.34 15.00
N LEU A 189 -2.14 -9.74 14.60
CA LEU A 189 -1.64 -11.09 14.87
C LEU A 189 -1.44 -11.38 16.36
N GLU A 190 -0.87 -10.43 17.11
CA GLU A 190 -0.69 -10.57 18.56
C GLU A 190 -2.04 -10.69 19.28
N GLY A 191 -3.06 -9.96 18.82
CA GLY A 191 -4.44 -10.08 19.29
C GLY A 191 -5.03 -11.49 19.10
N MET A 192 -4.62 -12.20 18.06
CA MET A 192 -4.96 -13.60 17.80
C MET A 192 -4.04 -14.62 18.54
N GLY A 193 -3.02 -14.14 19.26
CA GLY A 193 -2.00 -14.99 19.90
C GLY A 193 -0.99 -15.59 18.91
N LEU A 194 -0.82 -14.99 17.73
CA LEU A 194 0.13 -15.37 16.71
C LEU A 194 1.40 -14.50 16.80
N ASP A 195 2.57 -15.10 16.56
CA ASP A 195 3.81 -14.34 16.49
C ASP A 195 3.88 -13.56 15.16
N PRO A 196 4.00 -12.22 15.16
CA PRO A 196 4.14 -11.43 13.94
C PRO A 196 5.45 -11.69 13.20
N LYS A 197 6.44 -12.26 13.89
CA LYS A 197 7.69 -12.72 13.28
C LYS A 197 7.45 -14.10 12.63
N PRO A 198 7.73 -14.30 11.33
CA PRO A 198 7.97 -15.62 10.78
C PRO A 198 8.96 -16.40 11.62
N ILE A 199 8.65 -17.68 11.78
CA ILE A 199 9.56 -18.67 12.32
C ILE A 199 10.69 -18.79 11.29
N CYS A 200 11.90 -18.36 11.68
CA CYS A 200 13.11 -18.54 10.88
C CYS A 200 13.45 -20.01 10.68
#